data_AF-A0A6V7LJV3-F1
#
_entry.id   AF-A0A6V7LJV3-F1
#
_cell.length_a   1.000
_cell.length_b   1.000
_cell.length_c   1.000
_cell.angle_alpha   90.00
_cell.angle_beta   90.00
_cell.angle_gamma   90.00
#
_symmetry.space_group_name_H-M   'P 1'
#
loop_
_entity.id
_entity.type
_entity.pdbx_description
1 polymer ?
#
loop_
_entity_poly.entity_id
_entity_poly.type
_entity_poly.pdbx_seq_one_letter_code
_entity_poly.pdbx_strand_id
1 'polypeptide(L)' 'EPGVFVGKINPKKPVHDFRGYADEKESEKKIIKNVFKEGDRFFNSGDILVMDEFGYFYFKDRTGDTF' A
#
# COMPACT_ATOMS: atom_id res chain seq x y z
N GLU A 1 -8.73 -13.58 -5.99
CA GLU A 1 -9.55 -12.35 -5.97
C GLU A 1 -8.65 -11.12 -6.12
N PRO A 2 -9.13 -9.99 -6.67
CA PRO A 2 -8.34 -8.76 -6.77
C PRO A 2 -8.14 -8.07 -5.41
N GLY A 3 -6.97 -7.48 -5.19
CA GLY A 3 -6.67 -6.75 -3.95
C GLY A 3 -5.67 -5.61 -4.16
N VAL A 4 -5.73 -4.61 -3.29
CA VAL A 4 -4.79 -3.49 -3.31
C VAL A 4 -3.44 -3.94 -2.77
N PHE A 5 -2.37 -3.61 -3.49
CA PHE A 5 -1.01 -3.86 -3.04
C PHE A 5 -0.59 -2.85 -1.97
N VAL A 6 -0.22 -3.36 -0.80
CA VAL A 6 0.14 -2.53 0.36
C VAL A 6 1.50 -2.94 0.92
N GLY A 7 2.32 -1.96 1.26
CA GLY A 7 3.64 -2.15 1.86
C GLY A 7 3.60 -1.87 3.35
N LYS A 8 4.03 -2.81 4.20
CA LYS A 8 4.04 -2.59 5.65
C LYS A 8 5.05 -1.52 6.03
N ILE A 9 4.63 -0.50 6.78
CA ILE A 9 5.52 0.54 7.29
C ILE A 9 6.12 0.07 8.61
N ASN A 10 7.45 -0.02 8.67
CA ASN A 10 8.18 -0.37 9.87
C ASN A 10 9.43 0.51 10.03
N PRO A 11 9.39 1.55 10.90
CA PRO A 11 10.51 2.47 11.07
C PRO A 11 11.77 1.81 11.65
N LYS A 12 11.65 0.59 12.21
CA LYS A 12 12.80 -0.19 12.70
C LYS A 12 13.59 -0.86 11.56
N LYS A 13 13.05 -0.92 10.35
CA LYS A 13 13.69 -1.52 9.17
C LYS A 13 13.78 -0.45 8.07
N PRO A 14 14.97 0.09 7.76
CA PRO A 14 15.11 1.19 6.81
C PRO A 14 14.45 0.92 5.44
N VAL A 15 14.50 -0.32 4.96
CA VAL A 15 13.87 -0.75 3.69
C VAL A 15 12.34 -0.71 3.70
N HIS A 16 11.73 -0.70 4.88
CA HIS A 16 10.27 -0.65 5.07
C HIS A 16 9.86 0.67 5.76
N ASP A 17 10.78 1.63 5.88
CA ASP A 17 10.46 2.93 6.42
C ASP A 17 9.81 3.79 5.33
N PHE A 18 8.79 4.54 5.70
CA PHE A 18 8.15 5.52 4.84
C PHE A 18 8.04 6.81 5.64
N ARG A 19 8.91 7.77 5.33
CA ARG A 19 9.01 9.04 6.04
C ARG A 19 8.01 10.09 5.57
N GLY A 20 7.22 9.76 4.56
CA GLY A 20 6.33 10.69 3.88
C GLY A 20 7.00 11.40 2.71
N TYR A 21 6.18 12.19 2.02
CA TYR A 21 6.55 13.17 1.02
C TYR A 21 6.81 14.53 1.68
N ALA A 22 7.26 15.50 0.87
CA ALA A 22 7.40 16.89 1.33
C ALA A 22 6.07 17.51 1.77
N ASP A 23 4.95 17.13 1.13
CA ASP A 23 3.61 17.49 1.59
C ASP A 23 3.10 16.42 2.57
N GLU A 24 2.89 16.84 3.82
CA GLU A 24 2.37 15.98 4.88
C GLU A 24 0.95 15.50 4.57
N LYS A 25 0.12 16.31 3.91
CA LYS A 25 -1.26 15.91 3.56
C LYS A 25 -1.27 14.78 2.54
N GLU A 26 -0.38 14.83 1.56
CA GLU A 26 -0.22 13.74 0.58
C GLU A 26 0.36 12.49 1.24
N SER A 27 1.20 12.65 2.25
CA SER A 27 1.75 11.55 3.03
C SER A 27 0.66 10.82 3.82
N GLU A 28 -0.21 11.57 4.49
CA GLU A 28 -1.32 11.00 5.27
C GLU A 28 -2.29 10.20 4.39
N LYS A 29 -2.57 10.69 3.17
CA LYS A 29 -3.42 9.97 2.20
C LYS A 29 -2.86 8.60 1.79
N LYS A 30 -1.53 8.44 1.79
CA LYS A 30 -0.87 7.16 1.45
C LYS A 30 -0.74 6.20 2.61
N ILE A 31 -1.00 6.63 3.86
CA ILE A 31 -0.88 5.77 5.04
C ILE A 31 -2.24 5.30 5.50
N ILE A 32 -2.49 4.00 5.36
CA ILE A 32 -3.64 3.33 5.97
C ILE A 32 -3.23 2.69 7.30
N LYS A 33 -4.12 2.71 8.29
CA LYS A 33 -3.87 2.23 9.65
C LYS A 33 -4.85 1.12 10.01
N ASN A 34 -4.46 0.25 10.93
CA ASN A 34 -5.31 -0.81 11.47
C ASN A 34 -5.85 -1.76 10.38
N VAL A 35 -4.99 -2.14 9.42
CA VAL A 35 -5.36 -2.95 8.25
C VAL A 35 -5.54 -4.41 8.63
N PHE A 36 -4.57 -5.00 9.33
CA PHE A 36 -4.65 -6.40 9.78
C PHE A 36 -4.75 -6.49 11.31
N LYS A 37 -4.23 -5.51 12.04
CA LYS A 37 -4.31 -5.40 13.50
C LYS A 37 -4.23 -3.96 13.95
N GLU A 38 -4.76 -3.69 15.13
CA GLU A 38 -4.66 -2.37 15.74
C GLU A 38 -3.21 -1.91 15.90
N GLY A 39 -2.96 -0.65 15.53
CA GLY A 39 -1.66 0.01 15.56
C GLY A 39 -0.74 -0.29 14.36
N ASP A 40 -1.11 -1.19 13.45
CA ASP A 40 -0.33 -1.37 12.23
C ASP A 40 -0.54 -0.23 11.22
N ARG A 41 0.45 -0.04 10.36
CA ARG A 41 0.46 1.00 9.33
C ARG A 41 1.00 0.43 8.04
N PHE A 42 0.34 0.76 6.94
CA PHE A 42 0.72 0.32 5.60
C PHE A 42 0.71 1.51 4.65
N PHE A 43 1.68 1.49 3.73
CA PHE A 43 1.73 2.34 2.57
C PHE A 43 0.79 1.77 1.50
N ASN A 44 -0.14 2.58 1.02
CA ASN A 44 -1.04 2.25 -0.06
C ASN A 44 -0.42 2.62 -1.41
N SER A 45 -0.06 1.61 -2.21
CA SER A 45 0.49 1.84 -3.56
C SER A 45 -0.55 2.42 -4.53
N GLY A 46 -1.82 2.10 -4.32
CA GLY A 46 -2.91 2.38 -5.24
C GLY A 46 -3.08 1.32 -6.34
N ASP A 47 -2.19 0.33 -6.45
CA ASP A 47 -2.28 -0.69 -7.49
C ASP A 47 -3.16 -1.86 -7.03
N ILE A 48 -4.09 -2.27 -7.89
CA ILE A 48 -4.90 -3.47 -7.73
C ILE A 48 -4.22 -4.61 -8.48
N LEU A 49 -3.89 -5.68 -7.75
CA LEU A 49 -3.29 -6.88 -8.29
C LEU A 49 -4.26 -8.06 -8.21
N VAL A 50 -4.10 -9.02 -9.11
CA VAL A 50 -4.72 -10.35 -9.04
C VAL A 50 -3.62 -11.40 -8.98
N MET A 51 -3.83 -12.42 -8.16
CA MET A 51 -2.98 -13.61 -8.09
C MET A 51 -3.66 -14.77 -8.81
N ASP A 52 -2.91 -15.52 -9.61
CA ASP A 52 -3.36 -16.79 -10.19
C ASP A 52 -3.19 -17.97 -9.21
N GLU A 53 -3.56 -19.17 -9.66
CA GLU A 53 -3.45 -20.40 -8.86
C GLU A 53 -1.99 -20.83 -8.60
N PHE A 54 -1.04 -20.31 -9.37
CA PHE A 54 0.39 -20.59 -9.23
C PHE A 54 1.14 -19.55 -8.38
N GLY A 55 0.45 -18.50 -7.92
CA GLY A 55 1.01 -17.46 -7.08
C GLY A 55 1.63 -16.28 -7.84
N TYR A 56 1.47 -16.20 -9.16
CA TYR A 56 1.94 -15.05 -9.93
C TYR A 56 1.00 -13.86 -9.79
N PHE A 57 1.56 -12.67 -9.64
CA PHE A 57 0.82 -11.43 -9.52
C PHE A 57 0.74 -10.70 -10.86
N TYR A 58 -0.45 -10.22 -11.18
CA TYR A 58 -0.75 -9.46 -12.39
C TYR A 58 -1.38 -8.12 -12.02
N PHE A 59 -0.88 -7.05 -12.63
CA PHE A 59 -1.51 -5.74 -12.53
C PHE A 59 -2.90 -5.80 -13.16
N LYS A 60 -3.90 -5.30 -12.42
CA LYS A 60 -5.28 -5.21 -12.91
C LYS A 60 -5.70 -3.77 -13.15
N ASP A 61 -5.44 -2.88 -12.19
CA ASP A 61 -5.91 -1.48 -12.25
C ASP A 61 -5.18 -0.58 -11.23
N ARG A 62 -5.41 0.73 -11.27
CA ARG A 62 -4.93 1.71 -10.27
C ARG A 62 -6.06 2.56 -9.73
N THR A 63 -6.20 2.57 -8.40
CA THR A 63 -7.15 3.45 -7.71
C THR A 63 -6.71 4.90 -7.85
N GLY A 64 -7.53 5.71 -8.54
CA GLY A 64 -7.29 7.15 -8.76
C GLY A 64 -6.88 7.54 -10.17
N ASP A 65 -6.62 6.58 -11.08
CA ASP A 65 -6.34 6.86 -12.51
C ASP A 65 -7.63 6.97 -13.36
N THR A 66 -8.80 6.80 -12.75
CA THR A 66 -10.08 7.15 -13.37
C THR A 66 -10.40 8.62 -13.09
N PHE A 67 -10.27 9.43 -14.14
CA PHE A 67 -10.65 10.84 -14.28
C PHE A 67 -11.92 11.26 -13.54
#